data_AF-A0A833N5J9-F1
#
_entry.id   AF-A0A833N5J9-F1
#
_cell.length_a   1.000
_cell.length_b   1.000
_cell.length_c   1.000
_cell.angle_alpha   90.00
_cell.angle_beta   90.00
_cell.angle_gamma   90.00
#
_symmetry.space_group_name_H-M   'P 1'
#
loop_
_entity.id
_entity.type
_entity.pdbx_description
1 polymer ?
#
loop_
_entity_poly.entity_id
_entity_poly.type
_entity_poly.pdbx_seq_one_letter_code
_entity_poly.pdbx_strand_id
1 'polypeptide(L)'
;MSLWGGSLLGLINNSFGSSNVIVRNKGGIGYSEFGKYFNENFHLCFSNDFFEKQGEILYSDNAKTKCYRSKKIENNKTEIVIIGDSHGQHLFSGISQQLKNLNVMYIDSWPLPDVAHGKILNSYFNWIIEQSNHQIVIISAYWLHRSQHSPNTWQKINNIVKILSQAGKTIYISNDIPTFSFDPKNCKYSGWLYSGKCDENFHSILNMKQSIFEEIEKIKKHNKNTYVLNTTKFFCNSINCSMSINGNLFYRDKHHLNLEGSIYIGKKIIGEISKNKINDSVKLNENMDKKVKKTTFKSERVVR
;
A
#
# COMPACT_ATOMS: atom_id res chain seq x y z
N MET A 1 -78.76 14.30 -33.99
CA MET A 1 -78.35 14.73 -32.63
C MET A 1 -78.45 13.48 -31.77
N SER A 2 -77.43 12.88 -31.18
CA SER A 2 -76.15 13.32 -30.59
C SER A 2 -75.28 12.05 -30.48
N LEU A 3 -74.16 11.98 -31.18
CA LEU A 3 -72.78 12.22 -30.70
C LEU A 3 -72.24 11.22 -29.67
N TRP A 4 -71.16 10.58 -30.10
CA TRP A 4 -70.27 9.65 -29.42
C TRP A 4 -69.59 10.26 -28.20
N GLY A 5 -69.26 9.44 -27.21
CA GLY A 5 -68.44 9.84 -26.06
C GLY A 5 -67.96 8.65 -25.24
N GLY A 6 -67.11 7.81 -25.84
CA GLY A 6 -66.33 6.82 -25.08
C GLY A 6 -65.25 7.53 -24.27
N SER A 7 -65.35 7.49 -22.95
CA SER A 7 -64.27 7.93 -22.07
C SER A 7 -63.28 6.79 -21.88
N LEU A 8 -62.18 6.91 -22.62
CA LEU A 8 -60.92 6.23 -22.41
C LEU A 8 -60.35 6.70 -21.06
N LEU A 9 -60.57 5.95 -19.97
CA LEU A 9 -59.82 6.13 -18.74
C LEU A 9 -58.39 5.67 -18.98
N GLY A 10 -57.55 6.64 -19.35
CA GLY A 10 -56.13 6.47 -19.57
C GLY A 10 -55.46 5.86 -18.34
N LEU A 11 -54.80 4.72 -18.56
CA LEU A 11 -53.78 4.19 -17.68
C LEU A 11 -52.72 5.28 -17.49
N ILE A 12 -52.69 5.89 -16.31
CA ILE A 12 -51.53 6.66 -15.86
C ILE A 12 -50.43 5.62 -15.63
N ASN A 13 -49.65 5.36 -16.68
CA ASN A 13 -48.36 4.71 -16.54
C ASN A 13 -47.50 5.65 -15.70
N ASN A 14 -47.40 5.35 -14.40
CA ASN A 14 -46.32 5.80 -13.54
C ASN A 14 -45.02 5.17 -14.02
N SER A 15 -44.54 5.62 -15.17
CA SER A 15 -43.13 5.56 -15.53
C SER A 15 -42.41 6.59 -14.67
N PHE A 16 -42.21 6.26 -13.39
CA PHE A 16 -41.11 6.84 -12.63
C PHE A 16 -39.84 6.51 -13.42
N GLY A 17 -39.29 7.54 -14.08
CA GLY A 17 -38.19 7.39 -15.01
C GLY A 17 -37.06 6.58 -14.39
N SER A 18 -36.69 5.48 -15.05
CA SER A 18 -35.44 4.79 -14.78
C SER A 18 -34.33 5.84 -14.91
N SER A 19 -33.76 6.25 -13.78
CA SER A 19 -32.59 7.12 -13.79
C SER A 19 -31.52 6.41 -14.61
N ASN A 20 -31.20 6.95 -15.79
CA ASN A 20 -30.18 6.39 -16.69
C ASN A 20 -28.80 6.59 -16.05
N VAL A 21 -28.45 5.73 -15.10
CA VAL A 21 -27.12 5.67 -14.49
C VAL A 21 -26.19 4.99 -15.49
N ILE A 22 -25.24 5.76 -16.00
CA ILE A 22 -24.25 5.27 -16.96
C ILE A 22 -22.99 4.87 -16.20
N VAL A 23 -22.51 3.65 -16.40
CA VAL A 23 -21.21 3.22 -15.87
C VAL A 23 -20.09 3.82 -16.73
N ARG A 24 -19.31 4.73 -16.16
CA ARG A 24 -18.17 5.40 -16.83
C ARG A 24 -16.87 4.65 -16.64
N ASN A 25 -16.65 4.14 -15.42
CA ASN A 25 -15.41 3.48 -15.04
C ASN A 25 -15.69 2.09 -14.49
N LYS A 26 -14.97 1.07 -14.99
CA LYS A 26 -15.05 -0.31 -14.50
C LYS A 26 -14.26 -0.46 -13.20
N GLY A 27 -14.69 -1.36 -12.31
CA GLY A 27 -13.99 -1.65 -11.05
C GLY A 27 -14.93 -1.70 -9.84
N GLY A 28 -14.56 -2.49 -8.84
CA GLY A 28 -15.31 -2.65 -7.60
C GLY A 28 -15.31 -1.41 -6.71
N ILE A 29 -16.42 -1.21 -6.01
CA ILE A 29 -16.55 -0.29 -4.87
C ILE A 29 -16.90 -1.08 -3.62
N GLY A 30 -16.49 -0.59 -2.44
CA GLY A 30 -16.62 -1.31 -1.17
C GLY A 30 -15.63 -2.47 -1.01
N TYR A 31 -15.66 -3.09 0.17
CA TYR A 31 -14.67 -4.10 0.57
C TYR A 31 -14.96 -5.51 0.05
N SER A 32 -16.19 -5.83 -0.37
CA SER A 32 -16.62 -7.22 -0.62
C SER A 32 -15.74 -7.98 -1.63
N GLU A 33 -15.53 -7.43 -2.83
CA GLU A 33 -14.71 -8.07 -3.86
C GLU A 33 -13.26 -8.22 -3.44
N PHE A 34 -12.68 -7.15 -2.87
CA PHE A 34 -11.31 -7.15 -2.38
C PHE A 34 -11.12 -8.16 -1.24
N GLY A 35 -12.04 -8.20 -0.28
CA GLY A 35 -12.01 -9.09 0.88
C GLY A 35 -12.17 -10.55 0.48
N LYS A 36 -13.06 -10.84 -0.48
CA LYS A 36 -13.19 -12.18 -1.07
C LYS A 36 -11.87 -12.63 -1.68
N TYR A 37 -11.30 -11.81 -2.58
CA TYR A 37 -10.00 -12.11 -3.19
C TYR A 37 -8.92 -12.34 -2.14
N PHE A 38 -8.84 -11.46 -1.14
CA PHE A 38 -7.84 -11.54 -0.07
C PHE A 38 -7.92 -12.86 0.70
N ASN A 39 -9.14 -13.25 1.12
CA ASN A 39 -9.36 -14.46 1.89
C ASN A 39 -9.10 -15.74 1.08
N GLU A 40 -9.35 -15.72 -0.23
CA GLU A 40 -9.15 -16.88 -1.11
C GLU A 40 -7.67 -17.08 -1.50
N ASN A 41 -6.87 -16.00 -1.52
CA ASN A 41 -5.52 -16.03 -2.11
C ASN A 41 -4.38 -15.93 -1.08
N PHE A 42 -4.67 -15.55 0.17
CA PHE A 42 -3.65 -15.35 1.19
C PHE A 42 -3.87 -16.23 2.41
N HIS A 43 -2.76 -16.56 3.06
CA HIS A 43 -2.75 -17.53 4.16
C HIS A 43 -2.19 -16.87 5.41
N LEU A 44 -2.68 -17.25 6.59
CA LEU A 44 -2.10 -16.79 7.85
C LEU A 44 -0.63 -17.22 7.95
N CYS A 45 0.20 -16.37 8.56
CA CYS A 45 1.63 -16.67 8.69
C CYS A 45 1.90 -17.85 9.62
N PHE A 46 1.18 -17.94 10.73
CA PHE A 46 1.37 -19.02 11.68
C PHE A 46 0.02 -19.69 11.94
N SER A 47 0.05 -20.99 12.26
CA SER A 47 -1.15 -21.69 12.73
C SER A 47 -1.59 -21.14 14.09
N ASN A 48 -2.86 -21.36 14.45
CA ASN A 48 -3.38 -20.97 15.75
C ASN A 48 -2.52 -21.56 16.90
N ASP A 49 -2.02 -22.78 16.74
CA ASP A 49 -1.13 -23.46 17.69
C ASP A 49 0.17 -22.71 17.99
N PHE A 50 0.71 -21.94 17.03
CA PHE A 50 1.91 -21.12 17.27
C PHE A 50 1.62 -20.02 18.30
N PHE A 51 0.43 -19.41 18.24
CA PHE A 51 0.03 -18.33 19.14
C PHE A 51 -0.44 -18.86 20.49
N GLU A 52 -1.14 -20.00 20.51
CA GLU A 52 -1.50 -20.69 21.74
C GLU A 52 -0.25 -21.07 22.56
N LYS A 53 0.82 -21.53 21.90
CA LYS A 53 2.12 -21.78 22.54
C LYS A 53 2.81 -20.53 23.08
N GLN A 54 2.51 -19.35 22.56
CA GLN A 54 2.99 -18.08 23.12
C GLN A 54 2.10 -17.54 24.25
N GLY A 55 1.06 -18.28 24.63
CA GLY A 55 0.11 -17.90 25.67
C GLY A 55 -0.83 -16.77 25.25
N GLU A 56 -0.98 -16.51 23.95
CA GLU A 56 -1.84 -15.46 23.41
C GLU A 56 -2.98 -16.10 22.59
N ILE A 57 -4.19 -16.01 23.14
CA ILE A 57 -5.42 -16.47 22.51
C ILE A 57 -5.78 -15.47 21.39
N LEU A 58 -5.65 -15.90 20.12
CA LEU A 58 -6.18 -15.16 18.96
C LEU A 58 -7.73 -15.12 18.92
N TYR A 59 -8.41 -15.82 19.83
CA TYR A 59 -9.88 -15.82 19.96
C TYR A 59 -10.42 -14.53 20.59
N SER A 60 -10.10 -13.41 19.98
CA SER A 60 -11.13 -12.41 19.82
C SER A 60 -11.07 -11.95 18.38
N ASP A 61 -12.22 -11.66 17.79
CA ASP A 61 -12.30 -10.84 16.58
C ASP A 61 -11.54 -9.48 16.72
N ASN A 62 -11.06 -9.18 17.94
CA ASN A 62 -10.22 -8.06 18.35
C ASN A 62 -8.71 -8.36 18.47
N ALA A 63 -8.18 -9.53 18.05
CA ALA A 63 -6.74 -9.72 17.93
C ALA A 63 -6.21 -8.82 16.79
N LYS A 64 -5.83 -7.58 17.14
CA LYS A 64 -5.62 -6.44 16.22
C LYS A 64 -4.39 -6.56 15.31
N THR A 65 -3.66 -7.67 15.37
CA THR A 65 -2.45 -7.88 14.57
C THR A 65 -2.51 -9.27 13.92
N LYS A 66 -2.72 -9.28 12.61
CA LYS A 66 -2.77 -10.51 11.80
C LYS A 66 -1.63 -10.50 10.81
N CYS A 67 -0.99 -11.64 10.59
CA CYS A 67 0.04 -11.78 9.57
C CYS A 67 -0.46 -12.70 8.46
N TYR A 68 -0.23 -12.29 7.21
CA TYR A 68 -0.57 -13.02 6.01
C TYR A 68 0.66 -13.22 5.12
N ARG A 69 0.63 -14.29 4.32
CA ARG A 69 1.67 -14.66 3.35
C ARG A 69 1.04 -15.05 2.01
N SER A 70 1.75 -14.74 0.93
CA SER A 70 1.31 -15.05 -0.45
C SER A 70 1.55 -16.50 -0.86
N LYS A 71 2.31 -17.27 -0.07
CA LYS A 71 2.61 -18.68 -0.32
C LYS A 71 2.40 -19.50 0.95
N LYS A 72 1.96 -20.75 0.79
CA LYS A 72 1.67 -21.68 1.91
C LYS A 72 2.92 -22.22 2.62
N ILE A 73 4.05 -22.33 1.93
CA ILE A 73 5.21 -23.11 2.40
C ILE A 73 6.26 -22.21 3.07
N GLU A 74 6.76 -22.65 4.23
CA GLU A 74 7.79 -21.97 5.06
C GLU A 74 9.18 -21.92 4.42
N ASN A 75 9.53 -22.87 3.54
CA ASN A 75 10.81 -22.93 2.84
C ASN A 75 10.96 -21.92 1.70
N ASN A 76 9.94 -21.10 1.41
CA ASN A 76 10.08 -20.04 0.43
C ASN A 76 10.72 -18.82 1.09
N LYS A 77 11.92 -18.46 0.63
CA LYS A 77 12.62 -17.23 1.02
C LYS A 77 11.68 -16.03 0.90
N THR A 78 11.23 -15.50 2.03
CA THR A 78 10.46 -14.26 2.10
C THR A 78 11.41 -13.11 1.81
N GLU A 79 11.26 -12.47 0.64
CA GLU A 79 12.12 -11.36 0.24
C GLU A 79 11.51 -10.00 0.55
N ILE A 80 10.18 -9.93 0.66
CA ILE A 80 9.46 -8.68 0.95
C ILE A 80 8.50 -8.89 2.12
N VAL A 81 8.60 -8.01 3.10
CA VAL A 81 7.67 -7.88 4.22
C VAL A 81 6.99 -6.51 4.14
N ILE A 82 5.67 -6.47 4.28
CA ILE A 82 4.88 -5.25 4.30
C ILE A 82 4.31 -5.10 5.70
N ILE A 83 4.53 -3.95 6.33
CA ILE A 83 4.03 -3.65 7.67
C ILE A 83 3.10 -2.45 7.55
N GLY A 84 1.86 -2.59 8.00
CA GLY A 84 0.86 -1.55 7.76
C GLY A 84 -0.50 -1.85 8.34
N ASP A 85 -1.46 -0.97 8.07
CA ASP A 85 -2.90 -1.24 8.27
C ASP A 85 -3.56 -1.63 6.94
N SER A 86 -4.86 -1.39 6.81
CA SER A 86 -5.61 -1.47 5.53
C SER A 86 -4.90 -0.87 4.30
N HIS A 87 -4.03 0.13 4.48
CA HIS A 87 -3.22 0.70 3.39
C HIS A 87 -2.01 -0.18 3.03
N GLY A 88 -1.41 -0.87 4.00
CA GLY A 88 -0.46 -1.95 3.75
C GLY A 88 -1.12 -3.15 3.08
N GLN A 89 -2.33 -3.52 3.51
CA GLN A 89 -3.11 -4.64 2.96
C GLN A 89 -3.35 -4.49 1.45
N HIS A 90 -3.74 -3.30 1.00
CA HIS A 90 -3.95 -3.06 -0.42
C HIS A 90 -2.65 -2.84 -1.20
N LEU A 91 -1.48 -2.65 -0.58
CA LEU A 91 -0.21 -2.80 -1.30
C LEU A 91 0.18 -4.27 -1.43
N PHE A 92 0.01 -5.04 -0.36
CA PHE A 92 0.32 -6.47 -0.31
C PHE A 92 -0.41 -7.26 -1.39
N SER A 93 -1.71 -7.02 -1.56
CA SER A 93 -2.51 -7.76 -2.54
C SER A 93 -1.98 -7.61 -3.97
N GLY A 94 -1.54 -6.41 -4.35
CA GLY A 94 -1.01 -6.14 -5.68
C GLY A 94 0.45 -6.52 -5.85
N ILE A 95 1.29 -6.26 -4.84
CA ILE A 95 2.71 -6.62 -4.84
C ILE A 95 2.87 -8.14 -4.96
N SER A 96 2.11 -8.92 -4.20
CA SER A 96 2.15 -10.38 -4.25
C SER A 96 1.80 -10.94 -5.63
N GLN A 97 0.90 -10.28 -6.38
CA GLN A 97 0.59 -10.67 -7.76
C GLN A 97 1.74 -10.43 -8.74
N GLN A 98 2.60 -9.44 -8.49
CA GLN A 98 3.77 -9.18 -9.33
C GLN A 98 4.91 -10.18 -9.05
N LEU A 99 4.95 -10.72 -7.83
CA LEU A 99 6.02 -11.57 -7.35
C LEU A 99 5.55 -13.03 -7.23
N LYS A 100 5.06 -13.61 -8.33
CA LYS A 100 4.46 -14.95 -8.35
C LYS A 100 5.38 -16.06 -7.82
N ASN A 101 6.70 -15.87 -7.89
CA ASN A 101 7.69 -16.86 -7.46
C ASN A 101 8.32 -16.55 -6.09
N LEU A 102 7.97 -15.43 -5.47
CA LEU A 102 8.49 -15.05 -4.16
C LEU A 102 7.38 -15.08 -3.12
N ASN A 103 7.76 -15.38 -1.88
CA ASN A 103 6.86 -15.19 -0.76
C ASN A 103 6.89 -13.71 -0.34
N VAL A 104 5.71 -13.11 -0.26
CA VAL A 104 5.50 -11.78 0.28
C VAL A 104 4.75 -11.96 1.59
N MET A 105 5.20 -11.29 2.63
CA MET A 105 4.54 -11.29 3.94
C MET A 105 3.89 -9.93 4.19
N TYR A 106 2.74 -9.92 4.84
CA TYR A 106 2.04 -8.74 5.31
C TYR A 106 1.73 -8.88 6.80
N ILE A 107 2.12 -7.89 7.59
CA ILE A 107 1.77 -7.79 9.01
C ILE A 107 0.81 -6.62 9.14
N ASP A 108 -0.45 -6.94 9.42
CA ASP A 108 -1.45 -5.97 9.85
C ASP A 108 -1.10 -5.47 11.24
N SER A 109 -0.90 -4.17 11.37
CA SER A 109 -0.43 -3.50 12.56
C SER A 109 -1.32 -2.29 12.84
N TRP A 110 -2.38 -2.53 13.61
CA TRP A 110 -3.17 -1.48 14.23
C TRP A 110 -3.25 -1.66 15.77
N PRO A 111 -2.57 -0.84 16.58
CA PRO A 111 -1.74 0.31 16.21
C PRO A 111 -0.45 -0.09 15.47
N LEU A 112 0.26 0.90 14.91
CA LEU A 112 1.59 0.67 14.36
C LEU A 112 2.48 0.07 15.45
N PRO A 113 3.46 -0.73 15.06
CA PRO A 113 4.30 -1.40 16.01
C PRO A 113 5.05 -0.37 16.84
N ASP A 114 5.01 -0.59 18.13
CA ASP A 114 6.02 -0.09 19.02
C ASP A 114 6.79 -1.33 19.46
N VAL A 115 8.11 -1.26 19.55
CA VAL A 115 8.92 -2.35 20.10
C VAL A 115 8.48 -2.72 21.54
N ALA A 116 7.70 -1.85 22.19
CA ALA A 116 7.10 -2.08 23.50
C ALA A 116 5.64 -2.62 23.48
N HIS A 117 4.99 -2.78 22.32
CA HIS A 117 3.57 -3.14 22.24
C HIS A 117 3.34 -4.61 21.87
N GLY A 118 2.98 -5.43 22.87
CA GLY A 118 2.41 -6.78 22.72
C GLY A 118 3.42 -7.88 22.30
N LYS A 119 3.34 -9.08 22.89
CA LYS A 119 4.34 -10.12 22.62
C LYS A 119 4.24 -10.64 21.18
N ILE A 120 3.04 -10.79 20.62
CA ILE A 120 2.86 -11.23 19.22
C ILE A 120 3.53 -10.31 18.21
N LEU A 121 3.34 -8.99 18.34
CA LEU A 121 3.92 -8.04 17.40
C LEU A 121 5.45 -8.05 17.51
N ASN A 122 5.96 -8.11 18.73
CA ASN A 122 7.38 -8.29 18.99
C ASN A 122 7.91 -9.61 18.40
N SER A 123 7.15 -10.70 18.44
CA SER A 123 7.53 -11.98 17.82
C SER A 123 7.66 -11.87 16.30
N TYR A 124 6.73 -11.19 15.61
CA TYR A 124 6.88 -10.93 14.17
C TYR A 124 8.09 -10.04 13.88
N PHE A 125 8.31 -9.00 14.69
CA PHE A 125 9.45 -8.09 14.51
C PHE A 125 10.79 -8.78 14.72
N ASN A 126 10.91 -9.56 15.79
CA ASN A 126 12.10 -10.36 16.07
C ASN A 126 12.35 -11.37 14.95
N TRP A 127 11.31 -12.05 14.47
CA TRP A 127 11.44 -12.93 13.31
C TRP A 127 12.02 -12.19 12.10
N ILE A 128 11.52 -10.99 11.76
CA ILE A 128 12.06 -10.18 10.65
C ILE A 128 13.54 -9.87 10.89
N ILE A 129 13.90 -9.42 12.10
CA ILE A 129 15.26 -9.06 12.47
C ILE A 129 16.20 -10.26 12.28
N GLU A 130 15.79 -11.43 12.75
CA GLU A 130 16.57 -12.68 12.74
C GLU A 130 16.69 -13.33 11.35
N GLN A 131 15.77 -13.04 10.42
CA GLN A 131 15.90 -13.52 9.04
C GLN A 131 17.18 -12.99 8.38
N SER A 132 17.67 -13.68 7.35
CA SER A 132 18.90 -13.30 6.61
C SER A 132 18.98 -11.82 6.19
N ASN A 133 20.21 -11.34 5.96
CA ASN A 133 20.59 -9.93 5.77
C ASN A 133 20.05 -9.21 4.50
N HIS A 134 19.03 -9.69 3.80
CA HIS A 134 18.63 -9.09 2.50
C HIS A 134 17.12 -9.05 2.23
N GLN A 135 16.30 -8.82 3.26
CA GLN A 135 14.86 -8.59 3.08
C GLN A 135 14.56 -7.11 2.84
N ILE A 136 13.60 -6.85 1.96
CA ILE A 136 12.95 -5.56 1.81
C ILE A 136 11.80 -5.49 2.81
N VAL A 137 11.73 -4.40 3.57
CA VAL A 137 10.58 -4.07 4.43
C VAL A 137 9.91 -2.83 3.88
N ILE A 138 8.63 -2.93 3.53
CA ILE A 138 7.79 -1.80 3.10
C ILE A 138 6.88 -1.41 4.27
N ILE A 139 6.99 -0.17 4.72
CA ILE A 139 6.10 0.40 5.74
C ILE A 139 5.08 1.28 5.03
N SER A 140 3.79 0.96 5.18
CA SER A 140 2.70 1.70 4.53
C SER A 140 1.47 1.73 5.42
N ALA A 141 0.89 2.89 5.61
CA ALA A 141 -0.25 3.07 6.49
C ALA A 141 -1.08 4.27 6.04
N TYR A 142 -2.28 4.43 6.60
CA TYR A 142 -3.07 5.62 6.40
C TYR A 142 -2.47 6.81 7.17
N TRP A 143 -1.43 7.43 6.62
CA TRP A 143 -0.62 8.41 7.34
C TRP A 143 -1.39 9.65 7.77
N LEU A 144 -2.37 10.10 6.98
CA LEU A 144 -3.20 11.25 7.31
C LEU A 144 -4.01 11.00 8.59
N HIS A 145 -4.64 9.83 8.70
CA HIS A 145 -5.35 9.47 9.92
C HIS A 145 -4.40 9.22 11.09
N ARG A 146 -3.27 8.55 10.86
CA ARG A 146 -2.34 8.18 11.94
C ARG A 146 -1.62 9.37 12.56
N SER A 147 -1.14 10.30 11.75
CA SER A 147 -0.44 11.49 12.25
C SER A 147 -1.35 12.35 13.14
N GLN A 148 -2.67 12.33 12.89
CA GLN A 148 -3.67 13.03 13.69
C GLN A 148 -4.01 12.31 15.00
N HIS A 149 -4.03 10.97 15.01
CA HIS A 149 -4.53 10.19 16.15
C HIS A 149 -3.43 9.60 17.04
N SER A 150 -2.16 9.68 16.64
CA SER A 150 -1.04 9.14 17.43
C SER A 150 0.13 10.14 17.45
N PRO A 151 0.22 10.98 18.51
CA PRO A 151 1.14 12.13 18.56
C PRO A 151 2.63 11.79 18.50
N ASN A 152 3.01 10.51 18.58
CA ASN A 152 4.41 10.05 18.45
C ASN A 152 4.63 9.12 17.25
N THR A 153 3.72 9.12 16.27
CA THR A 153 3.77 8.21 15.10
C THR A 153 5.16 8.21 14.44
N TRP A 154 5.69 9.40 14.13
CA TRP A 154 6.94 9.52 13.39
C TRP A 154 8.16 9.10 14.20
N GLN A 155 8.18 9.34 15.51
CA GLN A 155 9.22 8.84 16.40
C GLN A 155 9.21 7.31 16.45
N LYS A 156 8.02 6.69 16.56
CA LYS A 156 7.87 5.23 16.56
C LYS A 156 8.31 4.61 15.24
N ILE A 157 7.90 5.18 14.11
CA ILE A 157 8.37 4.74 12.79
C ILE A 157 9.88 4.89 12.68
N ASN A 158 10.46 6.03 13.08
CA ASN A 158 11.91 6.23 13.03
C ASN A 158 12.67 5.17 13.86
N ASN A 159 12.16 4.81 15.04
CA ASN A 159 12.74 3.76 15.87
C ASN A 159 12.68 2.39 15.18
N ILE A 160 11.53 2.00 14.61
CA ILE A 160 11.40 0.76 13.84
C ILE A 160 12.37 0.72 12.66
N VAL A 161 12.42 1.81 11.89
CA VAL A 161 13.30 1.94 10.72
C VAL A 161 14.75 1.79 11.13
N LYS A 162 15.16 2.43 12.23
CA LYS A 162 16.51 2.31 12.77
C LYS A 162 16.86 0.87 13.13
N ILE A 163 15.98 0.19 13.87
CA ILE A 163 16.20 -1.21 14.31
C ILE A 163 16.31 -2.14 13.10
N LEU A 164 15.38 -2.05 12.15
CA LEU A 164 15.39 -2.90 10.96
C LEU A 164 16.59 -2.59 10.05
N SER A 165 16.95 -1.32 9.89
CA SER A 165 18.15 -0.90 9.14
C SER A 165 19.43 -1.46 9.78
N GLN A 166 19.54 -1.41 11.10
CA GLN A 166 20.67 -2.00 11.86
C GLN A 166 20.74 -3.53 11.70
N ALA A 167 19.59 -4.19 11.55
CA ALA A 167 19.48 -5.61 11.20
C ALA A 167 19.75 -5.92 9.71
N GLY A 168 20.29 -4.96 8.95
CA GLY A 168 20.66 -5.15 7.55
C GLY A 168 19.49 -5.12 6.56
N LYS A 169 18.28 -4.72 6.97
CA LYS A 169 17.12 -4.69 6.08
C LYS A 169 17.13 -3.45 5.18
N THR A 170 16.56 -3.59 3.98
CA THR A 170 16.31 -2.46 3.08
C THR A 170 14.91 -1.94 3.33
N ILE A 171 14.77 -0.68 3.76
CA ILE A 171 13.50 -0.12 4.20
C ILE A 171 12.92 0.79 3.13
N TYR A 172 11.64 0.61 2.81
CA TYR A 172 10.87 1.51 1.98
C TYR A 172 9.70 2.05 2.78
N ILE A 173 9.55 3.37 2.84
CA ILE A 173 8.38 4.01 3.47
C ILE A 173 7.53 4.59 2.35
N SER A 174 6.28 4.10 2.25
CA SER A 174 5.29 4.62 1.33
C SER A 174 4.82 5.99 1.79
N ASN A 175 4.67 6.95 0.87
CA ASN A 175 4.03 8.23 1.19
C ASN A 175 2.48 8.17 1.08
N ASP A 176 1.96 6.96 0.96
CA ASP A 176 0.54 6.62 0.81
C ASP A 176 -0.08 7.12 -0.51
N ILE A 177 -1.28 6.66 -0.84
CA ILE A 177 -2.05 7.10 -2.00
C ILE A 177 -2.84 8.38 -1.70
N PRO A 178 -3.42 9.07 -2.71
CA PRO A 178 -4.37 10.15 -2.48
C PRO A 178 -5.58 9.69 -1.67
N THR A 179 -6.05 10.56 -0.77
CA THR A 179 -7.38 10.48 -0.14
C THR A 179 -8.26 11.52 -0.80
N PHE A 180 -9.44 11.10 -1.25
CA PHE A 180 -10.35 11.95 -1.99
C PHE A 180 -11.48 12.50 -1.12
N SER A 181 -11.94 13.71 -1.43
CA SER A 181 -13.07 14.34 -0.72
C SER A 181 -14.44 13.71 -1.04
N PHE A 182 -14.54 12.93 -2.12
CA PHE A 182 -15.79 12.37 -2.66
C PHE A 182 -15.77 10.84 -2.77
N ASP A 183 -16.96 10.23 -2.73
CA ASP A 183 -17.14 8.78 -2.84
C ASP A 183 -16.89 8.27 -4.29
N PRO A 184 -16.25 7.11 -4.48
CA PRO A 184 -15.96 6.56 -5.81
C PRO A 184 -17.19 6.27 -6.66
N LYS A 185 -18.41 6.21 -6.11
CA LYS A 185 -19.65 6.18 -6.90
C LYS A 185 -19.74 7.36 -7.86
N ASN A 186 -19.27 8.54 -7.46
CA ASN A 186 -19.24 9.72 -8.33
C ASN A 186 -18.28 9.54 -9.52
N CYS A 187 -17.22 8.75 -9.35
CA CYS A 187 -16.29 8.45 -10.43
C CYS A 187 -16.75 7.25 -11.27
N LYS A 188 -17.35 6.24 -10.63
CA LYS A 188 -17.83 5.03 -11.30
C LYS A 188 -18.99 5.33 -12.24
N TYR A 189 -19.92 6.17 -11.81
CA TYR A 189 -21.18 6.41 -12.50
C TYR A 189 -21.32 7.88 -12.93
N SER A 190 -22.10 8.12 -13.98
CA SER A 190 -22.57 9.45 -14.37
C SER A 190 -24.07 9.44 -14.62
N GLY A 191 -24.72 10.58 -14.40
CA GLY A 191 -26.14 10.77 -14.67
C GLY A 191 -26.73 11.80 -13.71
N TRP A 192 -28.06 11.89 -13.64
CA TRP A 192 -28.74 12.85 -12.76
C TRP A 192 -28.28 12.77 -11.28
N LEU A 193 -27.99 11.55 -10.80
CA LEU A 193 -27.59 11.30 -9.41
C LEU A 193 -26.07 11.34 -9.17
N TYR A 194 -25.26 11.39 -10.23
CA TYR A 194 -23.80 11.24 -10.13
C TYR A 194 -23.08 12.23 -11.02
N SER A 195 -22.22 13.03 -10.39
CA SER A 195 -21.45 14.10 -11.06
C SER A 195 -20.48 13.61 -12.13
N GLY A 196 -20.11 12.32 -12.15
CA GLY A 196 -19.01 11.82 -12.98
C GLY A 196 -17.63 12.28 -12.52
N LYS A 197 -17.53 12.93 -11.33
CA LYS A 197 -16.27 13.45 -10.80
C LYS A 197 -15.32 12.31 -10.44
N CYS A 198 -14.16 12.29 -11.08
CA CYS A 198 -13.05 11.39 -10.78
C CYS A 198 -11.80 12.08 -10.24
N ASP A 199 -11.73 13.40 -10.36
CA ASP A 199 -10.49 14.15 -10.15
C ASP A 199 -10.57 15.09 -8.94
N GLU A 200 -9.43 15.21 -8.26
CA GLU A 200 -9.18 16.19 -7.21
C GLU A 200 -7.93 16.99 -7.55
N ASN A 201 -7.92 18.27 -7.18
CA ASN A 201 -6.80 19.16 -7.47
C ASN A 201 -5.53 18.65 -6.77
N PHE A 202 -4.43 18.55 -7.52
CA PHE A 202 -3.16 18.02 -7.02
C PHE A 202 -2.61 18.84 -5.85
N HIS A 203 -2.69 20.18 -5.90
CA HIS A 203 -2.22 21.03 -4.80
C HIS A 203 -3.04 20.83 -3.52
N SER A 204 -4.34 20.59 -3.62
CA SER A 204 -5.16 20.24 -2.45
C SER A 204 -4.67 18.95 -1.77
N ILE A 205 -4.42 17.90 -2.56
CA ILE A 205 -3.85 16.63 -2.05
C ILE A 205 -2.46 16.85 -1.45
N LEU A 206 -1.59 17.62 -2.12
CA LEU A 206 -0.25 17.92 -1.62
C LEU A 206 -0.28 18.66 -0.30
N ASN A 207 -1.13 19.69 -0.17
CA ASN A 207 -1.25 20.48 1.06
C ASN A 207 -1.68 19.60 2.24
N MET A 208 -2.61 18.66 2.02
CA MET A 208 -3.01 17.69 3.06
C MET A 208 -1.88 16.73 3.45
N LYS A 209 -0.92 16.48 2.56
CA LYS A 209 0.15 15.48 2.73
C LYS A 209 1.53 16.07 2.97
N GLN A 210 1.66 17.39 3.02
CA GLN A 210 2.96 18.07 3.10
C GLN A 210 3.77 17.61 4.33
N SER A 211 3.16 17.66 5.51
CA SER A 211 3.83 17.23 6.76
C SER A 211 4.22 15.75 6.72
N ILE A 212 3.40 14.90 6.11
CA ILE A 212 3.70 13.47 5.92
C ILE A 212 4.96 13.29 5.06
N PHE A 213 5.07 14.03 3.95
CA PHE A 213 6.23 13.95 3.07
C PHE A 213 7.50 14.45 3.76
N GLU A 214 7.41 15.56 4.49
CA GLU A 214 8.52 16.11 5.25
C GLU A 214 9.03 15.12 6.31
N GLU A 215 8.13 14.48 7.07
CA GLU A 215 8.51 13.51 8.10
C GLU A 215 9.13 12.24 7.52
N ILE A 216 8.57 11.71 6.43
CA ILE A 216 9.14 10.53 5.75
C ILE A 216 10.54 10.85 5.18
N GLU A 217 10.74 12.02 4.57
CA GLU A 217 12.06 12.43 4.08
C GLU A 217 13.06 12.67 5.22
N LYS A 218 12.62 13.22 6.37
CA LYS A 218 13.44 13.30 7.58
C LYS A 218 13.90 11.91 8.02
N ILE A 219 12.99 10.92 8.10
CA ILE A 219 13.35 9.55 8.52
C ILE A 219 14.35 8.92 7.55
N LYS A 220 14.13 9.05 6.23
CA LYS A 220 15.08 8.60 5.21
C LYS A 220 16.47 9.23 5.40
N LYS A 221 16.56 10.54 5.64
CA LYS A 221 17.85 11.24 5.78
C LYS A 221 18.69 10.72 6.94
N HIS A 222 18.07 10.26 8.03
CA HIS A 222 18.75 9.80 9.23
C HIS A 222 19.05 8.29 9.27
N ASN A 223 18.48 7.51 8.35
CA ASN A 223 18.60 6.06 8.35
C ASN A 223 19.19 5.54 7.03
N LYS A 224 20.31 4.83 7.12
CA LYS A 224 20.91 4.16 5.95
C LYS A 224 19.96 3.08 5.41
N ASN A 225 20.10 2.75 4.14
CA ASN A 225 19.27 1.75 3.44
C ASN A 225 17.76 2.01 3.55
N THR A 226 17.36 3.27 3.71
CA THR A 226 15.97 3.71 3.79
C THR A 226 15.60 4.55 2.57
N TYR A 227 14.48 4.23 1.95
CA TYR A 227 14.02 4.81 0.70
C TYR A 227 12.56 5.24 0.84
N VAL A 228 12.14 6.19 -0.01
CA VAL A 228 10.74 6.64 -0.07
C VAL A 228 10.09 6.08 -1.32
N LEU A 229 8.95 5.41 -1.14
CA LEU A 229 8.04 5.09 -2.23
C LEU A 229 7.05 6.24 -2.36
N ASN A 230 7.28 7.12 -3.34
CA ASN A 230 6.28 8.12 -3.69
C ASN A 230 5.13 7.43 -4.45
N THR A 231 4.23 6.79 -3.72
CA THR A 231 3.03 6.10 -4.24
C THR A 231 1.97 7.08 -4.73
N THR A 232 1.92 8.29 -4.15
CA THR A 232 0.97 9.33 -4.55
C THR A 232 1.09 9.67 -6.04
N LYS A 233 2.32 9.76 -6.57
CA LYS A 233 2.57 10.12 -7.98
C LYS A 233 1.96 9.16 -9.00
N PHE A 234 1.59 7.94 -8.61
CA PHE A 234 1.01 6.98 -9.55
C PHE A 234 -0.46 7.23 -9.85
N PHE A 235 -1.12 8.08 -9.07
CA PHE A 235 -2.51 8.49 -9.25
C PHE A 235 -2.65 9.99 -9.53
N CYS A 236 -1.54 10.72 -9.67
CA CYS A 236 -1.55 12.16 -9.86
C CYS A 236 -0.66 12.57 -11.04
N ASN A 237 -1.08 13.62 -11.74
CA ASN A 237 -0.24 14.39 -12.63
C ASN A 237 0.04 15.78 -12.00
N SER A 238 0.56 16.73 -12.77
CA SER A 238 0.88 18.08 -12.27
C SER A 238 -0.34 18.94 -11.90
N ILE A 239 -1.54 18.55 -12.32
CA ILE A 239 -2.78 19.32 -12.19
C ILE A 239 -3.76 18.63 -11.23
N ASN A 240 -3.96 17.32 -11.39
CA ASN A 240 -5.00 16.55 -10.72
C ASN A 240 -4.52 15.16 -10.31
N CYS A 241 -5.10 14.67 -9.20
CA CYS A 241 -5.12 13.27 -8.81
C CYS A 241 -6.46 12.66 -9.24
N SER A 242 -6.44 11.41 -9.72
CA SER A 242 -7.65 10.74 -10.21
C SER A 242 -7.88 9.39 -9.55
N MET A 243 -9.15 9.10 -9.26
CA MET A 243 -9.59 7.77 -8.85
C MET A 243 -9.58 6.76 -10.00
N SER A 244 -9.49 7.23 -11.25
CA SER A 244 -9.57 6.38 -12.44
C SER A 244 -8.48 6.69 -13.46
N ILE A 245 -8.07 5.67 -14.23
CA ILE A 245 -7.20 5.84 -15.39
C ILE A 245 -7.76 4.98 -16.53
N ASN A 246 -7.92 5.58 -17.71
CA ASN A 246 -8.36 4.90 -18.94
C ASN A 246 -9.64 4.06 -18.76
N GLY A 247 -10.66 4.61 -18.10
CA GLY A 247 -11.94 3.92 -17.90
C GLY A 247 -11.95 2.87 -16.78
N ASN A 248 -10.87 2.77 -15.98
CA ASN A 248 -10.80 1.85 -14.83
C ASN A 248 -10.72 2.65 -13.54
N LEU A 249 -11.62 2.37 -12.61
CA LEU A 249 -11.66 2.86 -11.25
C LEU A 249 -10.70 2.04 -10.38
N PHE A 250 -9.89 2.72 -9.58
CA PHE A 250 -8.89 2.10 -8.72
C PHE A 250 -9.18 2.18 -7.22
N TYR A 251 -10.25 2.89 -6.84
CA TYR A 251 -10.62 3.15 -5.46
C TYR A 251 -11.92 2.46 -5.10
N ARG A 252 -11.95 1.80 -3.94
CA ARG A 252 -13.16 1.16 -3.40
C ARG A 252 -13.95 2.07 -2.47
N ASP A 253 -13.28 3.07 -1.89
CA ASP A 253 -13.84 4.16 -1.08
C ASP A 253 -12.94 5.39 -1.26
N LYS A 254 -12.99 6.36 -0.33
CA LYS A 254 -12.27 7.62 -0.43
C LYS A 254 -10.74 7.48 -0.33
N HIS A 255 -10.23 6.42 0.29
CA HIS A 255 -8.80 6.32 0.64
C HIS A 255 -8.23 4.91 0.52
N HIS A 256 -9.03 3.90 0.14
CA HIS A 256 -8.56 2.55 -0.12
C HIS A 256 -8.66 2.17 -1.59
N LEU A 257 -7.66 1.43 -2.06
CA LEU A 257 -7.69 0.84 -3.39
C LEU A 257 -8.65 -0.35 -3.45
N ASN A 258 -9.32 -0.51 -4.59
CA ASN A 258 -9.92 -1.80 -4.96
C ASN A 258 -8.83 -2.77 -5.45
N LEU A 259 -9.23 -3.97 -5.90
CA LEU A 259 -8.29 -4.97 -6.39
C LEU A 259 -7.45 -4.44 -7.57
N GLU A 260 -8.07 -3.73 -8.50
CA GLU A 260 -7.36 -3.22 -9.68
C GLU A 260 -6.38 -2.11 -9.34
N GLY A 261 -6.75 -1.23 -8.41
CA GLY A 261 -5.86 -0.19 -7.90
C GLY A 261 -4.66 -0.80 -7.18
N SER A 262 -4.92 -1.84 -6.39
CA SER A 262 -3.89 -2.63 -5.71
C SER A 262 -2.90 -3.24 -6.71
N ILE A 263 -3.38 -3.95 -7.73
CA ILE A 263 -2.54 -4.56 -8.78
C ILE A 263 -1.73 -3.49 -9.52
N TYR A 264 -2.39 -2.39 -9.91
CA TYR A 264 -1.76 -1.28 -10.60
C TYR A 264 -0.60 -0.70 -9.80
N ILE A 265 -0.82 -0.35 -8.53
CA ILE A 265 0.24 0.23 -7.70
C ILE A 265 1.32 -0.79 -7.36
N GLY A 266 0.97 -2.06 -7.18
CA GLY A 266 1.93 -3.14 -6.94
C GLY A 266 2.94 -3.27 -8.09
N LYS A 267 2.46 -3.21 -9.33
CA LYS A 267 3.33 -3.18 -10.53
C LYS A 267 4.28 -1.98 -10.53
N LYS A 268 3.78 -0.80 -10.17
CA LYS A 268 4.60 0.42 -10.11
C LYS A 268 5.66 0.35 -9.02
N ILE A 269 5.30 -0.10 -7.82
CA ILE A 269 6.21 -0.23 -6.67
C ILE A 269 7.33 -1.22 -6.98
N ILE A 270 7.02 -2.40 -7.50
CA ILE A 270 8.06 -3.38 -7.87
C ILE A 270 8.99 -2.81 -8.94
N GLY A 271 8.45 -2.09 -9.93
CA GLY A 271 9.27 -1.38 -10.91
C GLY A 271 10.25 -0.37 -10.30
N GLU A 272 9.83 0.41 -9.31
CA GLU A 272 10.71 1.35 -8.58
C GLU A 272 11.79 0.63 -7.75
N ILE A 273 11.40 -0.40 -7.01
CA ILE A 273 12.32 -1.19 -6.17
C ILE A 273 13.41 -1.85 -7.04
N SER A 274 13.02 -2.44 -8.18
CA SER A 274 13.97 -3.03 -9.12
C SER A 274 14.96 -2.00 -9.68
N LYS A 275 14.50 -0.80 -10.03
CA LYS A 275 15.38 0.29 -10.51
C LYS A 275 16.39 0.75 -9.45
N ASN A 276 15.94 0.90 -8.21
CA ASN A 276 16.83 1.30 -7.12
C ASN A 276 17.91 0.24 -6.85
N LYS A 277 17.55 -1.05 -6.84
CA LYS A 277 18.52 -2.14 -6.71
C LYS A 277 19.60 -2.08 -7.79
N ILE A 278 19.21 -1.85 -9.05
CA ILE A 278 20.16 -1.71 -10.16
C ILE A 278 21.11 -0.53 -9.91
N ASN A 279 20.57 0.63 -9.53
CA ASN A 279 21.38 1.82 -9.27
C ASN A 279 22.37 1.61 -8.11
N ASP A 280 21.97 0.89 -7.07
CA ASP A 280 22.84 0.59 -5.92
C ASP A 280 23.96 -0.40 -6.31
N SER A 281 23.65 -1.40 -7.14
CA SER A 281 24.67 -2.31 -7.69
C SER A 281 25.68 -1.58 -8.58
N VAL A 282 25.23 -0.65 -9.43
CA VAL A 282 26.13 0.18 -10.27
C VAL A 282 27.05 1.04 -9.41
N LYS A 283 26.51 1.72 -8.38
CA LYS A 283 27.32 2.55 -7.47
C LYS A 283 28.35 1.73 -6.67
N LEU A 284 28.00 0.50 -6.27
CA LEU A 284 28.95 -0.39 -5.58
C LEU A 284 30.11 -0.77 -6.50
N ASN A 285 29.83 -1.11 -7.76
CA ASN A 285 30.85 -1.45 -8.75
C ASN A 285 31.77 -0.26 -9.06
N GLU A 286 31.22 0.95 -9.28
CA GLU A 286 32.04 2.15 -9.51
C GLU A 286 32.97 2.48 -8.33
N ASN A 287 32.51 2.24 -7.09
CA ASN A 287 33.32 2.45 -5.90
C ASN A 287 34.40 1.38 -5.73
N MET A 288 34.13 0.12 -6.12
CA MET A 288 35.15 -0.93 -6.20
C MET A 288 36.21 -0.59 -7.25
N ASP A 289 35.83 -0.16 -8.45
CA ASP A 289 36.76 0.22 -9.52
C ASP A 289 37.66 1.40 -9.11
N LYS A 290 37.11 2.40 -8.42
CA LYS A 290 37.89 3.51 -7.85
C LYS A 290 38.87 3.04 -6.78
N LYS A 291 38.47 2.07 -5.94
CA LYS A 291 39.33 1.50 -4.89
C LYS A 291 40.45 0.68 -5.49
N VAL A 292 40.17 -0.15 -6.50
CA VAL A 292 41.16 -0.93 -7.25
C VAL A 292 42.19 0.00 -7.89
N LYS A 293 41.76 1.03 -8.64
CA LYS A 293 42.68 2.02 -9.25
C LYS A 293 43.56 2.71 -8.20
N LYS A 294 43.01 3.04 -7.03
CA LYS A 294 43.78 3.69 -5.95
C LYS A 294 44.81 2.76 -5.29
N THR A 295 44.56 1.45 -5.26
CA THR A 295 45.56 0.44 -4.82
C THR A 295 46.66 0.22 -5.87
N THR A 296 46.33 0.18 -7.17
CA THR A 296 47.32 0.02 -8.24
C THR A 296 48.29 1.21 -8.32
N PHE A 297 47.79 2.43 -8.14
CA PHE A 297 48.63 3.64 -8.09
C PHE A 297 49.53 3.73 -6.85
N LYS A 298 49.21 3.00 -5.76
CA LYS A 298 50.07 2.94 -4.57
C LYS A 298 51.17 1.89 -4.70
N SER A 299 50.93 0.77 -5.38
CA SER A 299 51.97 -0.26 -5.61
C SER A 299 53.05 0.21 -6.59
N GLU A 300 52.73 1.09 -7.55
CA GLU A 300 53.73 1.63 -8.49
C GLU A 300 54.63 2.73 -7.90
N ARG A 301 54.30 3.30 -6.74
CA ARG A 301 55.14 4.29 -6.05
C ARG A 301 56.11 3.71 -5.02
N VAL A 302 56.06 2.40 -4.76
CA VAL A 302 57.00 1.71 -3.84
C VAL A 302 58.15 1.03 -4.59
N VAL A 303 58.16 1.11 -5.93
CA VAL A 303 59.23 0.58 -6.79
C VAL A 303 59.86 1.74 -7.57
N ARG A 304 60.38 2.75 -6.87
CA ARG A 304 61.38 3.72 -7.38
C ARG A 304 62.22 4.24 -6.22
#